data_AF-A0AAD7G8Z9-F1
#
_entry.id   AF-A0AAD7G8Z9-F1
#
_cell.length_a   1.000
_cell.length_b   1.000
_cell.length_c   1.000
_cell.angle_alpha   90.00
_cell.angle_beta   90.00
_cell.angle_gamma   90.00
#
_symmetry.space_group_name_H-M   'P 1'
#
loop_
_entity.id
_entity.type
_entity.pdbx_description
1 polymer ?
#
loop_
_entity_poly.entity_id
_entity_poly.type
_entity_poly.pdbx_seq_one_letter_code
_entity_poly.pdbx_strand_id
1 'polypeptide(L)'
;RLFAILVSTAWHLIWNLRVNRVIRTPDSNPTPANIHNQWLSKINAALRQDRILTDKFTFRPLAFKKPLILDTWSGLLMNEDALPDDWTFTEGVLVGIQPLVEQNGIG
;
A
#
# COMPACT_ATOMS: atom_id res chain seq x y z
N ARG A 1 2.74 12.62 6.96
CA ARG A 1 3.49 11.35 6.82
C ARG A 1 3.01 10.55 5.62
N LEU A 2 1.71 10.26 5.54
CA LEU A 2 1.10 9.55 4.41
C LEU A 2 1.55 10.06 3.04
N PHE A 3 1.53 11.37 2.81
CA PHE A 3 2.00 11.98 1.56
C PHE A 3 3.42 11.53 1.16
N ALA A 4 4.36 11.49 2.11
CA ALA A 4 5.73 11.07 1.83
C ALA A 4 5.80 9.57 1.47
N ILE A 5 4.98 8.73 2.10
CA ILE A 5 4.84 7.30 1.76
C ILE A 5 4.32 7.17 0.32
N LEU A 6 3.26 7.91 -0.03
CA LEU A 6 2.66 7.86 -1.37
C LEU A 6 3.64 8.32 -2.44
N VAL A 7 4.29 9.48 -2.26
CA VAL A 7 5.24 10.02 -3.23
C VAL A 7 6.45 9.10 -3.40
N SER A 8 7.02 8.59 -2.31
CA SER A 8 8.18 7.68 -2.38
C SER A 8 7.83 6.37 -3.06
N THR A 9 6.64 5.82 -2.75
CA THR A 9 6.12 4.60 -3.40
C THR A 9 5.90 4.83 -4.89
N ALA A 10 5.33 5.99 -5.25
CA ALA A 10 5.01 6.32 -6.65
C ALA A 10 6.28 6.50 -7.46
N TRP A 11 7.24 7.25 -6.93
CA TRP A 11 8.56 7.42 -7.53
C TRP A 11 9.24 6.08 -7.77
N HIS A 12 9.29 5.22 -6.75
CA HIS A 12 9.93 3.91 -6.86
C HIS A 12 9.21 3.00 -7.86
N LEU A 13 7.88 3.05 -7.93
CA LEU A 13 7.10 2.30 -8.92
C LEU A 13 7.39 2.80 -10.34
N ILE A 14 7.36 4.10 -10.59
CA ILE A 14 7.68 4.71 -11.89
C ILE A 14 9.10 4.34 -12.33
N TRP A 15 10.06 4.45 -11.43
CA TRP A 15 11.44 4.04 -11.67
C TRP A 15 11.53 2.57 -12.08
N ASN A 16 10.89 1.68 -11.32
CA ASN A 16 10.89 0.24 -11.60
C ASN A 16 10.25 -0.09 -12.95
N LEU A 17 9.13 0.56 -13.30
CA LEU A 17 8.47 0.42 -14.60
C LEU A 17 9.39 0.85 -15.75
N ARG A 18 10.11 1.97 -15.60
CA ARG A 18 11.10 2.42 -16.59
C ARG A 18 12.24 1.41 -16.76
N VAL A 19 12.79 0.91 -15.65
CA VAL A 19 13.88 -0.07 -15.70
C VAL A 19 13.42 -1.39 -16.33
N ASN A 20 12.24 -1.90 -15.98
CA ASN A 20 11.69 -3.13 -16.60
C ASN A 20 11.51 -2.96 -18.11
N ARG A 21 10.98 -1.81 -18.55
CA ARG A 21 10.84 -1.49 -19.98
C ARG A 21 12.18 -1.44 -20.71
N VAL A 22 13.24 -0.91 -20.09
CA VAL A 22 14.54 -0.77 -20.78
C VAL A 22 15.37 -2.06 -20.75
N ILE A 23 15.32 -2.83 -19.66
CA ILE A 23 16.30 -3.90 -19.40
C ILE A 23 15.69 -5.32 -19.48
N ARG A 24 14.44 -5.50 -19.07
CA ARG A 24 13.87 -6.84 -18.82
C ARG A 24 12.86 -7.29 -19.84
N THR A 25 12.03 -6.37 -20.34
CA THR A 25 10.93 -6.72 -21.25
C THR A 25 10.64 -5.56 -22.20
N PRO A 26 11.54 -5.29 -23.16
CA PRO A 26 11.45 -4.12 -24.05
C PRO A 26 10.15 -4.03 -24.87
N ASP A 27 9.53 -5.18 -25.17
CA ASP A 27 8.31 -5.25 -25.98
C ASP A 27 7.02 -5.55 -25.20
N SER A 28 7.10 -5.71 -23.87
CA SER A 28 5.93 -5.98 -23.03
C SER A 28 5.58 -4.76 -22.19
N ASN A 29 4.54 -4.04 -22.61
CA ASN A 29 3.99 -2.96 -21.80
C ASN A 29 3.11 -3.56 -20.69
N PRO A 30 3.33 -3.19 -19.41
CA PRO A 30 2.48 -3.65 -18.33
C PRO A 30 1.06 -3.11 -18.51
N THR A 31 0.07 -3.98 -18.32
CA THR A 31 -1.35 -3.57 -18.38
C THR A 31 -1.67 -2.60 -17.23
N PRO A 32 -2.62 -1.66 -17.42
CA PRO A 32 -3.04 -0.75 -16.36
C PRO A 32 -3.47 -1.48 -15.07
N ALA A 33 -4.15 -2.63 -15.20
CA ALA A 33 -4.54 -3.47 -14.08
C ALA A 33 -3.32 -4.01 -13.30
N ASN A 34 -2.26 -4.44 -14.00
CA ASN A 34 -1.04 -4.92 -13.35
C ASN A 34 -0.32 -3.79 -12.61
N ILE A 35 -0.22 -2.59 -13.23
CA ILE A 35 0.35 -1.40 -12.57
C ILE A 35 -0.44 -1.05 -11.31
N HIS A 36 -1.77 -1.07 -11.40
CA HIS A 36 -2.65 -0.79 -10.28
C HIS A 36 -2.48 -1.83 -9.15
N ASN A 37 -2.44 -3.12 -9.47
CA ASN A 37 -2.22 -4.17 -8.47
C ASN A 37 -0.84 -4.07 -7.81
N GLN A 38 0.20 -3.69 -8.56
CA GLN A 38 1.52 -3.41 -8.00
C GLN A 38 1.52 -2.20 -7.07
N TRP A 39 0.79 -1.13 -7.45
CA TRP A 39 0.60 0.04 -6.61
C TRP A 39 -0.09 -0.32 -5.28
N LEU A 40 -1.21 -1.05 -5.35
CA LEU A 40 -1.92 -1.57 -4.18
C LEU A 40 -1.01 -2.40 -3.28
N SER A 41 -0.28 -3.35 -3.87
CA SER A 41 0.64 -4.23 -3.15
C SER A 41 1.71 -3.43 -2.39
N LYS A 42 2.28 -2.39 -3.01
CA LYS A 42 3.28 -1.54 -2.35
C LYS A 42 2.71 -0.69 -1.23
N ILE A 43 1.52 -0.11 -1.39
CA ILE A 43 0.87 0.64 -0.30
C ILE A 43 0.54 -0.30 0.87
N ASN A 44 -0.02 -1.48 0.59
CA ASN A 44 -0.31 -2.47 1.63
C ASN A 44 0.96 -2.95 2.34
N ALA A 45 2.07 -3.07 1.62
CA ALA A 45 3.37 -3.38 2.22
C ALA A 45 3.85 -2.26 3.15
N ALA A 46 3.68 -0.99 2.78
CA ALA A 46 4.01 0.15 3.63
C ALA A 46 3.13 0.20 4.89
N LEU A 47 1.83 -0.03 4.77
CA LEU A 47 0.90 -0.16 5.90
C LEU A 47 1.35 -1.27 6.84
N ARG A 48 1.70 -2.45 6.29
CA ARG A 48 2.19 -3.59 7.08
C ARG A 48 3.51 -3.26 7.79
N GLN A 49 4.43 -2.55 7.13
CA GLN A 49 5.68 -2.10 7.76
C GLN A 49 5.42 -1.13 8.91
N ASP A 50 4.57 -0.12 8.71
CA ASP A 50 4.19 0.83 9.76
C ASP A 50 3.55 0.11 10.96
N ARG A 51 2.66 -0.86 10.71
CA ARG A 51 2.09 -1.74 11.76
C ARG A 51 3.17 -2.50 12.53
N ILE A 52 4.09 -3.18 11.84
CA ILE A 52 5.19 -3.95 12.46
C ILE A 52 6.06 -3.04 13.33
N LEU A 53 6.38 -1.85 12.83
CA LEU A 53 7.19 -0.87 13.55
C LEU A 53 6.47 -0.25 14.76
N THR A 54 5.19 -0.56 14.95
CA THR A 54 4.42 -0.16 16.13
C THR A 54 4.59 -1.14 17.29
N ASP A 55 5.13 -2.35 17.04
CA ASP A 55 5.36 -3.35 18.07
C ASP A 55 6.49 -2.93 19.02
N LYS A 56 6.11 -2.61 20.25
CA LYS A 56 7.03 -2.22 21.32
C LYS A 56 7.87 -3.38 21.85
N PHE A 57 7.40 -4.63 21.72
CA PHE A 57 8.18 -5.79 22.13
C PHE A 57 9.38 -5.98 21.21
N THR A 58 9.18 -5.85 19.90
CA THR A 58 10.24 -6.01 18.90
C THR A 58 11.10 -4.76 18.73
N PHE A 59 10.52 -3.55 18.72
CA PHE A 59 11.24 -2.31 18.34
C PHE A 59 11.51 -1.33 19.50
N ARG A 60 11.08 -1.65 20.72
CA ARG A 60 11.37 -0.94 21.98
C ARG A 60 11.43 0.60 21.84
N PRO A 61 12.55 1.36 22.01
CA PRO A 61 12.49 2.84 21.98
C PRO A 61 12.27 3.41 20.57
N LEU A 62 12.48 2.61 19.52
CA LEU A 62 12.30 2.98 18.13
C LEU A 62 10.87 2.69 17.62
N ALA A 63 10.02 2.06 18.45
CA ALA A 63 8.66 1.74 18.07
C ALA A 63 7.85 3.01 17.83
N PHE A 64 7.09 3.04 16.73
CA PHE A 64 6.17 4.14 16.46
C PHE A 64 5.04 4.17 17.49
N LYS A 65 4.56 5.38 17.76
CA LYS A 65 3.38 5.57 18.60
C LYS A 65 2.15 5.12 17.81
N LYS A 66 1.37 4.18 18.35
CA LYS A 66 0.11 3.70 17.77
C LYS A 66 -0.80 4.82 17.25
N PRO A 67 -1.07 5.90 18.01
CA PRO A 67 -1.96 6.96 17.55
C PRO A 67 -1.48 7.62 16.25
N LEU A 68 -0.16 7.72 16.04
CA LEU A 68 0.41 8.28 14.82
C LEU A 68 0.10 7.41 13.60
N ILE A 69 0.17 6.08 13.75
CA ILE A 69 -0.11 5.13 12.67
C ILE A 69 -1.61 5.06 12.39
N LEU A 70 -2.44 5.02 13.44
CA LEU A 70 -3.89 5.05 13.31
C LEU A 70 -4.36 6.31 12.55
N ASP A 71 -3.87 7.49 12.94
CA ASP A 71 -4.17 8.77 12.28
C ASP A 71 -3.64 8.83 10.84
N THR A 72 -2.46 8.25 10.57
CA THR A 72 -1.85 8.26 9.23
C THR A 72 -2.69 7.48 8.20
N TRP A 73 -3.35 6.41 8.62
CA TRP A 73 -4.04 5.47 7.74
C TRP A 73 -5.58 5.51 7.85
N SER A 74 -6.12 6.31 8.78
CA SER A 74 -7.58 6.46 8.91
C SER A 74 -8.20 7.10 7.67
N GLY A 75 -9.40 6.65 7.32
CA GLY A 75 -10.15 7.02 6.12
C GLY A 75 -9.65 6.34 4.83
N LEU A 76 -8.65 5.46 4.92
CA LEU A 76 -8.02 4.80 3.77
C LEU A 76 -8.10 3.28 3.83
N LEU A 77 -8.64 2.72 4.91
CA LEU A 77 -8.71 1.27 5.10
C LEU A 77 -9.92 0.69 4.39
N MET A 78 -9.75 -0.52 3.88
CA MET A 78 -10.86 -1.29 3.33
C MET A 78 -11.75 -1.76 4.48
N ASN A 79 -13.06 -1.50 4.39
CA ASN A 79 -14.04 -1.86 5.41
C ASN A 79 -13.68 -1.30 6.80
N GLU A 80 -13.24 -0.04 6.86
CA GLU A 80 -12.80 0.61 8.10
C GLU A 80 -13.86 0.56 9.22
N ASP A 81 -15.14 0.68 8.87
CA ASP A 81 -16.27 0.60 9.81
C ASP A 81 -16.38 -0.75 10.54
N ALA A 82 -15.80 -1.82 9.98
CA ALA A 82 -15.78 -3.15 10.58
C ALA A 82 -14.48 -3.43 11.38
N LEU A 83 -13.52 -2.51 11.37
CA LEU A 83 -12.26 -2.64 12.09
C LEU A 83 -12.40 -2.07 13.52
N PRO A 84 -11.69 -2.62 14.51
CA PRO A 84 -11.59 -2.00 15.82
C PRO A 84 -10.82 -0.68 15.75
N ASP A 85 -11.09 0.25 16.68
CA ASP A 85 -10.38 1.53 16.80
C ASP A 85 -8.85 1.38 16.79
N ASP A 86 -8.34 0.31 17.42
CA ASP A 86 -6.93 -0.10 17.32
C ASP A 86 -6.78 -1.34 16.44
N TRP A 87 -6.84 -1.15 15.12
CA TRP A 87 -6.64 -2.19 14.11
C TRP A 87 -5.18 -2.69 14.02
N THR A 88 -4.23 -2.12 14.76
CA THR A 88 -2.80 -2.52 14.66
C THR A 88 -2.55 -3.97 15.10
N PHE A 89 -3.49 -4.58 15.83
CA PHE A 89 -3.46 -5.99 16.18
C PHE A 89 -4.19 -6.90 15.18
N THR A 90 -4.97 -6.34 14.27
CA THR A 90 -5.77 -7.07 13.30
C THR A 90 -4.90 -7.51 12.12
N GLU A 91 -4.97 -8.79 11.78
CA GLU A 91 -4.35 -9.32 10.57
C GLU A 91 -5.20 -9.07 9.33
N GLY A 92 -4.56 -8.97 8.16
CA GLY A 92 -5.28 -8.79 6.90
C GLY A 92 -5.87 -7.40 6.66
N VAL A 93 -5.49 -6.37 7.42
CA VAL A 93 -5.89 -4.99 7.14
C VAL A 93 -5.26 -4.51 5.84
N LEU A 94 -6.08 -4.02 4.92
CA LEU A 94 -5.71 -3.54 3.59
C LEU A 94 -6.21 -2.11 3.36
N VAL A 95 -5.59 -1.40 2.42
CA VAL A 95 -6.11 -0.12 1.94
C VAL A 95 -7.29 -0.31 0.99
N GLY A 96 -8.28 0.58 1.09
CA GLY A 96 -9.57 0.54 0.38
C GLY A 96 -9.54 1.10 -1.05
N ILE A 97 -8.39 1.05 -1.73
CA ILE A 97 -8.33 1.48 -3.13
C ILE A 97 -8.96 0.36 -3.98
N GLN A 98 -10.10 0.66 -4.60
CA GLN A 98 -10.82 -0.31 -5.44
C GLN A 98 -9.97 -0.73 -6.65
N PRO A 99 -9.90 -2.04 -6.96
CA PRO A 99 -9.27 -2.53 -8.18
C PRO A 99 -9.88 -1.88 -9.41
N LEU A 100 -9.06 -1.57 -10.41
CA LEU A 100 -9.57 -1.22 -11.74
C LEU A 100 -10.36 -2.42 -12.28
N VAL A 101 -11.68 -2.30 -12.29
CA VAL A 101 -12.55 -3.27 -12.99
C VAL A 101 -12.31 -3.07 -14.48
N GLU A 102 -11.71 -4.08 -15.12
CA GLU A 102 -11.61 -4.13 -16.58
C GLU A 102 -13.04 -4.25 -17.12
N GLN A 103 -13.58 -3.17 -17.69
CA GLN A 103 -14.89 -3.21 -18.33
C GLN A 103 -14.78 -4.03 -19.62
N ASN A 104 -14.86 -5.36 -19.48
CA ASN A 104 -15.18 -6.25 -20.58
C ASN A 104 -16.65 -6.00 -20.95
N GLY A 105 -16.88 -4.96 -21.77
CA GLY A 105 -18.17 -4.67 -22.35
C GLY A 105 -18.63 -5.85 -23.19
N ILE A 106 -19.62 -6.58 -22.69
CA ILE A 106 -20.46 -7.46 -23.49
C ILE A 106 -21.52 -6.53 -24.09
N GLY A 107 -21.34 -6.22 -25.38
CA GLY A 107 -22.36 -5.68 -26.27
C GLY A 107 -22.53 -6.63 -27.44
#